data_AF-B8QAY3-F1
#
_entry.id   AF-B8QAY3-F1
#
_cell.length_a   1.000
_cell.length_b   1.000
_cell.length_c   1.000
_cell.angle_alpha   90.00
_cell.angle_beta   90.00
_cell.angle_gamma   90.00
#
_symmetry.space_group_name_H-M   'P 1'
#
loop_
_entity.id
_entity.type
_entity.pdbx_description
1 polymer ?
#
loop_
_entity_poly.entity_id
_entity_poly.type
_entity_poly.pdbx_seq_one_letter_code
_entity_poly.pdbx_strand_id
1 'polypeptide(L)'
;PSTWNRQRILWSWKLATLMVVANLIFARDDQWEFVHVLTLPYLTLYLAQLRIPRLAGFGKAGDFSYGLYIFAFPIQQLIMHWSDGRLPLLPFMALSFITSLAAAVLCWHLIEAPALRLKRYLPQPPAQTAGVAATSR
;
A
#
# COMPACT_ATOMS: atom_id res chain seq x y z
N PRO A 1 -1.33 11.38 33.75
CA PRO A 1 -0.08 10.83 33.18
C PRO A 1 -0.24 9.33 32.83
N SER A 2 -0.95 9.04 31.74
CA SER A 2 -1.07 7.67 31.22
C SER A 2 0.20 7.33 30.44
N THR A 3 1.16 6.70 31.11
CA THR A 3 2.31 6.06 30.47
C THR A 3 1.77 4.86 29.68
N TRP A 4 1.27 5.13 28.47
CA TRP A 4 1.01 4.11 27.47
C TRP A 4 2.33 3.40 27.23
N ASN A 5 2.49 2.30 27.95
CA ASN A 5 3.62 1.41 27.89
C ASN A 5 3.61 0.89 26.46
N ARG A 6 4.43 1.49 25.59
CA ARG A 6 4.74 0.98 24.24
C ARG A 6 5.53 -0.30 24.44
N GLN A 7 4.88 -1.30 25.01
CA GLN A 7 5.42 -2.64 25.17
C GLN A 7 5.59 -3.18 23.77
N ARG A 8 6.81 -2.98 23.27
CA ARG A 8 7.55 -3.88 22.40
C ARG A 8 6.62 -4.79 21.63
N ILE A 9 6.00 -4.27 20.57
CA ILE A 9 5.61 -5.13 19.46
C ILE A 9 6.87 -5.93 19.17
N LEU A 10 6.81 -7.25 19.28
CA LEU A 10 7.92 -8.17 19.10
C LEU A 10 8.35 -8.10 17.62
N TRP A 11 8.99 -6.99 17.24
CA TRP A 11 9.53 -6.71 15.92
C TRP A 11 10.82 -7.49 15.75
N SER A 12 10.74 -8.80 15.96
CA SER A 12 11.90 -9.64 15.82
C SER A 12 12.03 -9.94 14.33
N TRP A 13 13.11 -9.43 13.75
CA TRP A 13 13.54 -9.81 12.40
C TRP A 13 13.63 -11.33 12.24
N LYS A 14 13.87 -12.05 13.34
CA LYS A 14 13.85 -13.52 13.43
C LYS A 14 12.50 -14.12 13.03
N LEU A 15 11.39 -13.58 13.54
CA LEU A 15 10.04 -14.02 13.15
C LEU A 15 9.76 -13.68 11.68
N ALA A 16 10.18 -12.51 11.21
CA ALA A 16 10.03 -12.16 9.80
C ALA A 16 10.83 -13.09 8.88
N THR A 17 12.09 -13.39 9.21
CA THR A 17 12.91 -14.36 8.46
C THR A 17 12.33 -15.76 8.50
N LEU A 18 11.79 -16.19 9.65
CA LEU A 18 11.12 -17.49 9.78
C LEU A 18 9.90 -17.56 8.85
N MET A 19 9.06 -16.53 8.83
CA MET A 19 7.87 -16.46 7.96
C MET A 19 8.25 -16.43 6.47
N VAL A 20 9.33 -15.73 6.09
CA VAL A 20 9.85 -15.74 4.71
C VAL A 20 10.37 -17.12 4.33
N VAL A 21 11.17 -17.76 5.20
CA VAL A 21 11.71 -19.10 4.94
C VAL A 21 10.60 -20.13 4.85
N ALA A 22 9.60 -20.07 5.74
CA ALA A 22 8.40 -20.91 5.65
C ALA A 22 7.70 -20.69 4.29
N ASN A 23 7.51 -19.44 3.85
CA ASN A 23 6.89 -19.17 2.55
C ASN A 23 7.69 -19.75 1.37
N LEU A 24 9.02 -19.66 1.41
CA LEU A 24 9.90 -20.18 0.36
C LEU A 24 9.96 -21.71 0.32
N ILE A 25 9.92 -22.38 1.47
CA ILE A 25 9.94 -23.85 1.55
C ILE A 25 8.66 -24.43 0.95
N PHE A 26 7.51 -23.85 1.31
CA PHE A 26 6.21 -24.30 0.81
C PHE A 26 5.87 -23.78 -0.59
N ALA A 27 6.72 -22.96 -1.22
CA ALA A 27 6.44 -22.32 -2.52
C ALA A 27 6.19 -23.28 -3.69
N ARG A 28 6.49 -24.58 -3.54
CA ARG A 28 6.25 -25.62 -4.55
C ARG A 28 5.21 -26.66 -4.12
N ASP A 29 4.58 -26.47 -2.97
CA ASP A 29 3.61 -27.39 -2.39
C ASP A 29 2.19 -26.81 -2.54
N ASP A 30 1.18 -27.67 -2.66
CA ASP A 30 -0.22 -27.26 -2.73
C ASP A 30 -0.67 -26.53 -1.44
N GLN A 31 0.04 -26.73 -0.32
CA GLN A 31 -0.22 -26.02 0.94
C GLN A 31 0.30 -24.57 0.95
N TRP A 32 0.94 -24.09 -0.12
CA TRP A 32 1.50 -22.74 -0.19
C TRP A 32 0.46 -21.65 0.11
N GLU A 33 -0.77 -21.80 -0.38
CA GLU A 33 -1.82 -20.79 -0.22
C GLU A 33 -2.13 -20.52 1.25
N PHE A 34 -2.30 -21.57 2.07
CA PHE A 34 -2.56 -21.45 3.50
C PHE A 34 -1.39 -20.78 4.24
N VAL A 35 -0.17 -21.19 3.92
CA VAL A 35 1.05 -20.60 4.51
C VAL A 35 1.18 -19.13 4.12
N HIS A 36 0.87 -18.80 2.87
CA HIS A 36 0.97 -17.44 2.33
C HIS A 36 -0.06 -16.51 2.96
N VAL A 37 -1.32 -16.95 3.12
CA VAL A 37 -2.37 -16.18 3.78
C VAL A 37 -2.02 -15.85 5.24
N LEU A 38 -1.37 -16.78 5.95
CA LEU A 38 -0.97 -16.55 7.35
C LEU A 38 0.28 -15.68 7.48
N THR A 39 1.27 -15.88 6.60
CA THR A 39 2.56 -15.19 6.67
C THR A 39 2.51 -13.76 6.13
N LEU A 40 1.70 -13.50 5.10
CA LEU A 40 1.53 -12.19 4.47
C LEU A 40 1.24 -11.05 5.45
N PRO A 41 0.17 -11.08 6.28
CA PRO A 41 -0.19 -9.93 7.10
C PRO A 41 0.91 -9.57 8.09
N TYR A 42 1.59 -10.57 8.68
CA TYR A 42 2.72 -10.33 9.56
C TYR A 42 3.88 -9.68 8.80
N LEU A 43 4.21 -10.16 7.60
CA LEU A 43 5.28 -9.60 6.77
C LEU A 43 4.95 -8.19 6.27
N THR A 44 3.71 -7.92 5.87
CA THR A 44 3.23 -6.61 5.43
C THR A 44 3.33 -5.59 6.56
N LEU A 45 2.85 -5.93 7.76
CA LEU A 45 3.02 -5.09 8.94
C LEU A 45 4.52 -4.92 9.24
N TYR A 46 5.28 -6.02 9.23
CA TYR A 46 6.72 -6.04 9.47
C TYR A 46 7.50 -5.08 8.54
N LEU A 47 7.07 -4.97 7.30
CA LEU A 47 7.65 -4.07 6.31
C LEU A 47 7.17 -2.63 6.51
N ALA A 48 5.90 -2.43 6.88
CA ALA A 48 5.31 -1.10 7.07
C ALA A 48 5.92 -0.30 8.22
N GLN A 49 6.31 -0.92 9.32
CA GLN A 49 7.03 -0.22 10.41
C GLN A 49 8.53 -0.11 10.13
N LEU A 50 9.06 -0.80 9.12
CA LEU A 50 10.46 -0.71 8.77
C LEU A 50 10.71 0.74 8.33
N ARG A 51 11.29 1.54 9.23
CA ARG A 51 11.62 2.93 8.93
C ARG A 51 12.77 2.95 7.94
N ILE A 52 12.46 2.92 6.65
CA ILE A 52 13.44 3.09 5.58
C ILE A 52 13.61 4.61 5.39
N PRO A 53 14.71 5.21 5.87
CA PRO A 53 14.90 6.66 5.85
C PRO A 53 14.85 7.25 4.43
N ARG A 54 15.20 6.45 3.41
CA ARG A 54 15.11 6.84 1.98
C ARG A 54 13.67 6.88 1.44
N LEU A 55 12.74 6.14 2.03
CA LEU A 55 11.33 6.09 1.61
C LEU A 55 10.43 6.99 2.49
N ALA A 56 10.93 7.44 3.65
CA ALA A 56 10.19 8.33 4.54
C ALA A 56 9.85 9.70 3.90
N GLY A 57 10.58 10.10 2.86
CA GLY A 57 10.28 11.32 2.07
C GLY A 57 9.28 11.10 0.94
N PHE A 58 8.95 9.86 0.58
CA PHE A 58 8.09 9.55 -0.57
C PHE A 58 6.65 10.06 -0.37
N GLY A 59 6.16 10.03 0.88
CA GLY A 59 4.86 10.61 1.24
C GLY A 59 4.80 12.15 1.19
N LYS A 60 5.94 12.85 1.04
CA LYS A 60 5.95 14.32 0.85
C LYS A 60 5.74 14.74 -0.61
N ALA A 61 5.97 13.83 -1.56
CA ALA A 61 5.89 14.13 -3.00
C ALA A 61 4.47 13.97 -3.56
N GLY A 62 3.60 13.21 -2.88
CA GLY A 62 2.20 13.03 -3.23
C GLY A 62 1.64 11.69 -2.79
N ASP A 63 0.31 11.55 -2.81
CA ASP A 63 -0.37 10.28 -2.57
C ASP A 63 -0.44 9.47 -3.87
N PHE A 64 0.73 9.05 -4.38
CA PHE A 64 0.80 8.19 -5.56
C PHE A 64 0.13 6.82 -5.33
N SER A 65 -0.07 6.43 -4.07
CA SER A 65 -0.68 5.15 -3.72
C SER A 65 -2.13 5.09 -4.21
N TYR A 66 -2.84 6.22 -4.16
CA TYR A 66 -4.19 6.34 -4.68
C TYR A 66 -4.24 6.15 -6.22
N GLY A 67 -3.39 6.86 -6.95
CA GLY A 67 -3.28 6.69 -8.40
C GLY A 67 -2.89 5.26 -8.78
N LEU A 68 -1.92 4.68 -8.07
CA LEU A 68 -1.46 3.32 -8.33
C LEU A 68 -2.58 2.30 -8.11
N TYR A 69 -3.41 2.47 -7.07
CA TYR A 69 -4.57 1.63 -6.81
C TYR A 69 -5.58 1.64 -7.96
N ILE A 70 -5.89 2.83 -8.51
CA ILE A 70 -6.84 2.96 -9.62
C ILE A 70 -6.28 2.36 -10.92
N PHE A 71 -5.01 2.61 -11.22
CA PHE A 71 -4.43 2.25 -12.51
C PHE A 71 -3.84 0.83 -12.57
N ALA A 72 -3.46 0.23 -11.44
CA ALA A 72 -2.81 -1.09 -11.42
C ALA A 72 -3.62 -2.17 -12.14
N PHE A 73 -4.91 -2.29 -11.78
CA PHE A 73 -5.79 -3.31 -12.36
C PHE A 73 -6.00 -3.14 -13.88
N PRO A 74 -6.49 -1.99 -14.39
CA PRO A 74 -6.76 -1.85 -15.83
C PRO A 74 -5.49 -1.98 -16.67
N ILE A 75 -4.33 -1.54 -16.18
CA ILE A 75 -3.06 -1.67 -16.88
C ILE A 75 -2.61 -3.12 -16.94
N GLN A 76 -2.72 -3.86 -15.82
CA GLN A 76 -2.45 -5.30 -15.82
C GLN A 76 -3.34 -6.05 -16.82
N GLN A 77 -4.63 -5.71 -16.87
CA GLN A 77 -5.57 -6.30 -17.84
C GLN A 77 -5.18 -5.95 -19.28
N LEU A 78 -4.79 -4.70 -19.55
CA LEU A 78 -4.35 -4.27 -20.88
C LEU A 78 -3.09 -5.02 -21.33
N ILE A 79 -2.10 -5.16 -20.45
CA ILE A 79 -0.86 -5.90 -20.73
C ILE A 79 -1.17 -7.38 -20.94
N MET A 80 -2.05 -7.97 -20.12
CA MET A 80 -2.48 -9.36 -20.28
C MET A 80 -3.16 -9.58 -21.62
N HIS A 81 -4.05 -8.66 -22.01
CA HIS A 81 -4.75 -8.69 -23.30
C HIS A 81 -3.78 -8.57 -24.49
N TRP A 82 -2.83 -7.64 -24.44
CA TRP A 82 -1.88 -7.41 -25.54
C TRP A 82 -0.79 -8.47 -25.65
N SER A 83 -0.48 -9.14 -24.54
CA SER A 83 0.52 -10.20 -24.53
C SER A 83 -0.05 -11.58 -24.81
N ASP A 84 -1.37 -11.71 -25.01
CA ASP A 84 -2.11 -12.98 -25.07
C ASP A 84 -1.79 -13.91 -23.89
N GLY A 85 -1.44 -13.36 -22.73
CA GLY A 85 -0.97 -14.12 -21.57
C GLY A 85 0.34 -14.87 -21.75
N ARG A 86 1.12 -14.57 -22.80
CA ARG A 86 2.41 -15.22 -23.09
C ARG A 86 3.60 -14.57 -22.39
N LEU A 87 3.39 -13.43 -21.75
CA LEU A 87 4.45 -12.72 -21.04
C LEU A 87 4.85 -13.51 -19.78
N PRO A 88 6.15 -13.80 -19.58
CA PRO A 88 6.60 -14.41 -18.34
C PRO A 88 6.27 -13.54 -17.12
N LEU A 89 6.11 -14.16 -15.95
CA LEU A 89 5.65 -13.47 -14.72
C LEU A 89 6.50 -12.24 -14.37
N LEU A 90 7.82 -12.37 -14.40
CA LEU A 90 8.74 -11.31 -13.98
C LEU A 90 8.66 -10.05 -14.88
N PRO A 91 8.77 -10.14 -16.23
CA PRO A 91 8.56 -8.99 -17.10
C PRO A 91 7.12 -8.47 -17.04
N PHE A 92 6.11 -9.32 -16.83
CA PHE A 92 4.73 -8.88 -16.64
C PHE A 92 4.57 -8.00 -15.40
N MET A 93 5.10 -8.44 -14.25
CA MET A 93 5.08 -7.68 -13.01
C MET A 93 5.84 -6.36 -13.14
N ALA A 94 7.05 -6.39 -13.72
CA ALA A 94 7.87 -5.20 -13.91
C ALA A 94 7.18 -4.18 -14.83
N LEU A 95 6.68 -4.63 -15.99
CA LEU A 95 6.01 -3.76 -16.95
C LEU A 95 4.74 -3.16 -16.35
N SER A 96 3.91 -3.99 -15.71
CA SER A 96 2.66 -3.54 -15.07
C SER A 96 2.93 -2.53 -13.97
N PHE A 97 3.92 -2.78 -13.12
CA PHE A 97 4.27 -1.86 -12.04
C PHE A 97 4.79 -0.51 -12.57
N ILE A 98 5.73 -0.54 -13.53
CA ILE A 98 6.32 0.68 -14.11
C ILE A 98 5.25 1.53 -14.81
N THR A 99 4.42 0.90 -15.65
CA THR A 99 3.38 1.59 -16.40
C THR A 99 2.29 2.14 -15.47
N SER A 100 1.89 1.40 -14.44
CA SER A 100 0.93 1.87 -13.43
C SER A 100 1.48 3.00 -12.59
N LEU A 101 2.74 2.93 -12.19
CA LEU A 101 3.40 4.00 -11.46
C LEU A 101 3.52 5.26 -12.32
N ALA A 102 3.88 5.12 -13.61
CA ALA A 102 3.94 6.24 -14.53
C ALA A 102 2.55 6.90 -14.69
N ALA A 103 1.49 6.11 -14.87
CA ALA A 103 0.12 6.63 -14.94
C ALA A 103 -0.31 7.32 -13.64
N ALA A 104 0.02 6.75 -12.47
CA ALA A 104 -0.25 7.35 -11.17
C ALA A 104 0.46 8.69 -10.98
N VAL A 105 1.74 8.77 -11.37
CA VAL A 105 2.54 10.01 -11.31
C VAL A 105 1.95 11.07 -12.25
N LEU A 106 1.58 10.70 -13.47
CA LEU A 106 0.95 11.62 -14.41
C LEU A 106 -0.39 12.13 -13.89
N CYS A 107 -1.22 11.25 -13.34
CA CYS A 107 -2.51 11.60 -12.73
C CYS A 107 -2.33 12.58 -11.57
N TRP A 108 -1.34 12.35 -10.70
CA TRP A 108 -1.04 13.25 -9.59
C TRP A 108 -0.71 14.66 -10.07
N HIS A 109 0.16 14.78 -11.09
CA HIS A 109 0.59 16.09 -11.59
C HIS A 109 -0.49 16.80 -12.41
N LEU A 110 -1.30 16.06 -13.17
CA LEU A 110 -2.29 16.64 -14.09
C LEU A 110 -3.67 16.86 -13.47
N ILE A 111 -4.07 16.03 -12.50
CA ILE A 111 -5.44 16.01 -11.96
C ILE A 111 -5.43 16.33 -10.47
N GLU A 112 -4.68 15.55 -9.68
CA GLU A 112 -4.83 15.56 -8.23
C GLU A 112 -4.23 16.82 -7.57
N ALA A 113 -3.01 17.21 -7.95
CA ALA A 113 -2.39 18.43 -7.43
C ALA A 113 -3.17 19.71 -7.82
N PRO A 114 -3.68 19.87 -9.06
CA PRO A 114 -4.60 20.95 -9.40
C PRO A 114 -5.92 20.91 -8.62
N ALA A 115 -6.53 19.73 -8.46
CA ALA A 115 -7.79 19.58 -7.73
C ALA A 115 -7.63 19.94 -6.25
N LEU A 116 -6.54 19.52 -5.61
CA LEU A 116 -6.20 19.88 -4.23
C LEU A 116 -6.00 21.39 -4.06
N ARG A 117 -5.39 22.07 -5.04
CA ARG A 117 -5.29 23.55 -5.04
C ARG A 117 -6.67 24.21 -5.16
N LEU A 118 -7.62 23.57 -5.84
CA LEU A 118 -8.98 24.08 -5.99
C LEU A 118 -9.85 23.81 -4.74
N LYS A 119 -9.45 22.87 -3.87
CA LYS A 119 -10.13 22.58 -2.59
C LYS A 119 -10.36 23.83 -1.73
N ARG A 120 -9.47 24.84 -1.83
CA ARG A 120 -9.62 26.12 -1.11
C ARG A 120 -10.87 26.92 -1.49
N TYR A 121 -11.52 26.60 -2.60
CA TYR A 121 -12.73 27.24 -3.08
C TYR A 121 -14.01 26.44 -2.79
N LEU A 122 -13.89 25.22 -2.25
CA LEU A 122 -15.07 24.48 -1.82
C LEU A 122 -15.57 25.01 -0.47
N PRO A 123 -16.89 25.14 -0.28
CA PRO A 123 -17.48 25.42 1.02
C PRO A 123 -16.99 24.38 2.04
N GLN A 124 -16.43 24.84 3.15
CA GLN A 124 -16.11 23.96 4.27
C GLN A 124 -17.42 23.32 4.73
N PRO A 125 -17.50 21.98 4.86
CA PRO A 125 -18.62 21.37 5.54
C PRO A 125 -18.76 22.02 6.93
N PRO A 126 -19.97 22.33 7.41
CA PRO A 126 -20.15 22.84 8.76
C PRO A 126 -19.40 21.91 9.70
N ALA A 127 -18.50 22.48 10.50
CA ALA A 127 -17.69 21.75 11.45
C ALA A 127 -18.59 20.77 12.18
N GLN A 128 -18.18 19.50 12.26
CA GLN A 128 -18.91 18.49 13.02
C GLN A 128 -18.80 18.84 14.51
N THR A 129 -19.58 19.82 14.97
CA THR A 129 -19.63 20.30 16.35
C THR A 129 -20.56 19.42 17.22
N ALA A 130 -21.01 18.26 16.73
CA ALA A 130 -22.09 17.50 17.35
C ALA A 130 -21.70 16.11 17.89
N GLY A 131 -20.40 15.76 17.96
CA GLY A 131 -19.95 14.48 18.52
C GLY A 131 -19.57 14.51 20.01
N VAL A 132 -19.35 15.69 20.60
CA VAL A 132 -18.77 15.84 21.95
C VAL A 132 -19.80 16.23 23.02
N ALA A 133 -21.00 16.70 22.63
CA ALA A 133 -22.03 17.07 23.59
C ALA A 133 -22.82 15.87 24.18
N ALA A 134 -22.67 14.67 23.63
CA ALA A 134 -23.45 13.49 24.02
C ALA A 134 -22.80 12.64 25.14
N THR A 135 -21.66 13.05 25.71
CA THR A 135 -20.95 12.29 26.77
C THR A 135 -21.04 12.96 28.15
N SER A 136 -22.09 13.72 28.41
CA SER A 136 -22.37 14.28 29.75
C SER A 136 -23.78 13.93 30.21
N ARG A 137 -24.01 12.69 30.64
CA ARG A 137 -25.02 12.30 31.64
C ARG A 137 -24.56 11.05 32.37
#